data_AF-A0A660SDB5-F1
#
_entry.id   AF-A0A660SDB5-F1
#
_cell.length_a   1.000
_cell.length_b   1.000
_cell.length_c   1.000
_cell.angle_alpha   90.00
_cell.angle_beta   90.00
_cell.angle_gamma   90.00
#
_symmetry.space_group_name_H-M   'P 1'
#
loop_
_entity.id
_entity.type
_entity.pdbx_description
1 polymer ?
#
loop_
_entity_poly.entity_id
_entity_poly.type
_entity_poly.pdbx_seq_one_letter_code
_entity_poly.pdbx_strand_id
1 'polypeptide(L)'
;LKGSDDLNKYFLEFGISKTDAISKINQTIAISSENESKNWGKIKLKFILWFITLIIAFILLKSGKIKSNLRNLMYLSIVIIFGVILGADPGPMGTLKDTIVLFGQYKVFFPPRVIALVIMLLGIVIANKFICSWGCQVGTLQDLIFRLNRNKNQLPIIKQYRLSFLVSNSARIIFFIVFTLIAVFWVLDIIEPIDPFKIFKPDVLGIMGIFFVSSILILSLFVYRPWCHIFCPFGLAGWIVEKISIFRIKVDYDKCIACGKCEKACPSSVMGAILRRDKVIPDCFSCGSCIESCPTGAISFSIGKRDYPPKGKFDKLN
;
A
#
# COMPACT_ATOMS: atom_id res chain seq x y z
N LEU A 1 8.01 -48.52 -15.37
CA LEU A 1 8.95 -47.58 -16.01
C LEU A 1 10.36 -48.15 -15.85
N LYS A 2 11.00 -48.60 -16.93
CA LYS A 2 12.37 -49.13 -16.90
C LYS A 2 13.32 -48.07 -17.45
N GLY A 3 13.76 -47.15 -16.59
CA GLY A 3 14.87 -46.22 -16.88
C GLY A 3 14.50 -44.86 -17.49
N SER A 4 15.43 -43.91 -17.38
CA SER A 4 15.32 -42.51 -17.81
C SER A 4 15.21 -42.31 -19.32
N ASP A 5 15.66 -43.30 -20.10
CA ASP A 5 15.77 -43.22 -21.55
C ASP A 5 14.42 -43.48 -22.25
N ASP A 6 13.58 -44.33 -21.66
CA ASP A 6 12.20 -44.54 -22.12
C ASP A 6 11.37 -43.26 -21.98
N LEU A 7 11.57 -42.50 -20.89
CA LEU A 7 10.85 -41.24 -20.65
C LEU A 7 11.13 -40.22 -21.77
N ASN A 8 12.40 -40.09 -22.17
CA ASN A 8 12.83 -39.15 -23.22
C ASN A 8 12.21 -39.52 -24.58
N LYS A 9 12.03 -40.81 -24.84
CA LYS A 9 11.44 -41.33 -26.08
C LYS A 9 9.95 -40.99 -26.21
N TYR A 10 9.20 -41.10 -25.12
CA TYR A 10 7.80 -40.66 -25.07
C TYR A 10 7.65 -39.14 -25.21
N PHE A 11 8.54 -38.34 -24.60
CA PHE A 11 8.52 -36.87 -24.77
C PHE A 11 8.73 -36.44 -26.23
N LEU A 12 9.64 -37.12 -26.94
CA LEU A 12 9.89 -36.89 -28.37
C LEU A 12 8.71 -37.32 -29.26
N GLU A 13 8.02 -38.41 -28.93
CA GLU A 13 6.82 -38.89 -29.67
C GLU A 13 5.64 -37.91 -29.62
N PHE A 14 5.46 -37.21 -28.49
CA PHE A 14 4.42 -36.19 -28.35
C PHE A 14 4.87 -34.78 -28.78
N GLY A 15 6.09 -34.61 -29.29
CA GLY A 15 6.62 -33.32 -29.72
C GLY A 15 6.83 -32.30 -28.58
N ILE A 16 6.97 -32.77 -27.34
CA ILE A 16 7.11 -31.94 -26.14
C ILE A 16 8.49 -32.16 -25.56
N SER A 17 9.32 -31.12 -25.42
CA SER A 17 10.62 -31.29 -24.77
C SER A 17 10.41 -31.62 -23.27
N LYS A 18 11.26 -32.50 -22.73
CA LYS A 18 11.19 -32.90 -21.30
C LYS A 18 11.26 -31.71 -20.35
N THR A 19 12.00 -30.66 -20.73
CA THR A 19 12.09 -29.40 -19.98
C THR A 19 10.77 -28.62 -20.02
N ASP A 20 10.05 -28.62 -21.15
CA ASP A 20 8.74 -27.97 -21.25
C ASP A 20 7.67 -28.72 -20.46
N ALA A 21 7.73 -30.05 -20.44
CA ALA A 21 6.82 -30.87 -19.64
C ALA A 21 7.03 -30.66 -18.14
N ILE A 22 8.29 -30.67 -17.67
CA ILE A 22 8.62 -30.39 -16.27
C ILE A 22 8.21 -28.96 -15.89
N SER A 23 8.44 -27.99 -16.79
CA SER A 23 7.99 -26.61 -16.59
C SER A 23 6.46 -26.54 -16.44
N LYS A 24 5.68 -27.13 -17.37
CA LYS A 24 4.21 -27.15 -17.30
C LYS A 24 3.67 -27.87 -16.06
N ILE A 25 4.31 -28.94 -15.63
CA ILE A 25 3.95 -29.66 -14.40
C ILE A 25 4.21 -28.77 -13.19
N ASN A 26 5.38 -28.13 -13.09
CA ASN A 26 5.69 -27.21 -12.00
C ASN A 26 4.76 -25.99 -11.99
N GLN A 27 4.39 -25.46 -13.16
CA GLN A 27 3.41 -24.38 -13.29
C GLN A 27 2.03 -24.81 -12.79
N THR A 28 1.61 -26.03 -13.12
CA THR A 28 0.31 -26.58 -12.70
C THR A 28 0.29 -26.85 -11.19
N ILE A 29 1.38 -27.39 -10.63
CA ILE A 29 1.55 -27.60 -9.18
C ILE A 29 1.56 -26.26 -8.43
N ALA A 30 2.25 -25.24 -8.95
CA ALA A 30 2.25 -23.90 -8.38
C ALA A 30 0.83 -23.28 -8.37
N ILE A 31 0.06 -23.45 -9.45
CA ILE A 31 -1.33 -22.98 -9.52
C ILE A 31 -2.25 -23.78 -8.57
N SER A 32 -2.09 -25.10 -8.49
CA SER A 32 -2.91 -25.98 -7.63
C SER A 32 -2.65 -25.73 -6.14
N SER A 33 -1.39 -25.68 -5.73
CA SER A 33 -1.01 -25.36 -4.34
C SER A 33 -1.48 -23.97 -3.92
N GLU A 34 -1.46 -22.99 -4.83
CA GLU A 34 -1.99 -21.67 -4.55
C GLU A 34 -3.52 -21.63 -4.43
N ASN A 35 -4.24 -22.50 -5.14
CA ASN A 35 -5.70 -22.65 -5.02
C ASN A 35 -6.13 -23.42 -3.76
N GLU A 36 -5.41 -24.47 -3.37
CA GLU A 36 -5.71 -25.30 -2.20
C GLU A 36 -5.53 -24.54 -0.88
N SER A 37 -4.58 -23.61 -0.83
CA SER A 37 -4.37 -22.75 0.34
C SER A 37 -5.47 -21.71 0.58
N LYS A 38 -6.43 -21.56 -0.34
CA LYS A 38 -7.41 -20.45 -0.36
C LYS A 38 -8.82 -20.91 -0.01
N ASN A 39 -9.34 -20.41 1.11
CA ASN A 39 -10.77 -20.53 1.44
C ASN A 39 -11.59 -19.49 0.66
N TRP A 40 -12.15 -19.91 -0.47
CA TRP A 40 -12.92 -19.05 -1.39
C TRP A 40 -14.14 -18.37 -0.75
N GLY A 41 -14.79 -19.00 0.23
CA GLY A 41 -15.91 -18.39 0.97
C GLY A 41 -15.44 -17.21 1.83
N LYS A 42 -14.34 -17.41 2.56
CA LYS A 42 -13.71 -16.36 3.37
C LYS A 42 -13.21 -15.20 2.51
N ILE A 43 -12.67 -15.49 1.33
CA ILE A 43 -12.21 -14.48 0.36
C ILE A 43 -13.37 -13.63 -0.16
N LYS A 44 -14.49 -14.26 -0.58
CA LYS A 44 -15.68 -13.53 -1.05
C LYS A 44 -16.24 -12.61 0.05
N LEU A 45 -16.40 -13.14 1.26
CA LEU A 45 -16.87 -12.35 2.41
C LEU A 45 -15.93 -11.16 2.69
N LYS A 46 -14.61 -11.40 2.65
CA LYS A 46 -13.61 -10.35 2.85
C LYS A 46 -13.76 -9.23 1.85
N PHE A 47 -13.86 -9.52 0.55
CA PHE A 47 -14.00 -8.48 -0.46
C PHE A 47 -15.30 -7.69 -0.30
N ILE A 48 -16.43 -8.33 -0.03
CA ILE A 48 -17.71 -7.65 0.18
C ILE A 48 -17.61 -6.65 1.34
N LEU A 49 -17.17 -7.12 2.52
CA LEU A 49 -17.01 -6.28 3.70
C LEU A 49 -15.98 -5.16 3.47
N TRP A 50 -14.92 -5.46 2.72
CA TRP A 50 -13.88 -4.50 2.40
C TRP A 50 -14.39 -3.38 1.49
N PHE A 51 -15.15 -3.69 0.45
CA PHE A 51 -15.79 -2.69 -0.41
C PHE A 51 -16.78 -1.82 0.37
N ILE A 52 -17.62 -2.42 1.24
CA ILE A 52 -18.52 -1.67 2.11
C ILE A 52 -17.73 -0.70 3.00
N THR A 53 -16.66 -1.16 3.63
CA THR A 53 -15.80 -0.34 4.50
C THR A 53 -15.17 0.82 3.72
N LEU A 54 -14.66 0.56 2.51
CA LEU A 54 -14.08 1.59 1.66
C LEU A 54 -15.13 2.62 1.20
N ILE A 55 -16.35 2.19 0.86
CA ILE A 55 -17.45 3.09 0.47
C ILE A 55 -17.82 3.99 1.65
N ILE A 56 -17.96 3.44 2.85
CA ILE A 56 -18.25 4.21 4.07
C ILE A 56 -17.13 5.23 4.32
N ALA A 57 -15.87 4.79 4.28
CA ALA A 57 -14.71 5.67 4.45
C ALA A 57 -14.67 6.77 3.38
N PHE A 58 -15.04 6.46 2.15
CA PHE A 58 -15.05 7.42 1.03
C PHE A 58 -16.12 8.49 1.23
N ILE A 59 -17.34 8.09 1.60
CA ILE A 59 -18.45 9.02 1.89
C ILE A 59 -18.09 9.93 3.07
N LEU A 60 -17.55 9.37 4.15
CA LEU A 60 -17.14 10.13 5.32
C LEU A 60 -15.99 11.10 5.01
N LEU A 61 -15.02 10.69 4.20
CA LEU A 61 -13.91 11.53 3.79
C LEU A 61 -14.38 12.67 2.88
N LYS A 62 -15.22 12.38 1.89
CA LYS A 62 -15.80 13.36 0.97
C LYS A 62 -16.67 14.39 1.71
N SER A 63 -17.42 13.95 2.72
CA SER A 63 -18.24 14.84 3.55
C SER A 63 -17.46 15.57 4.65
N GLY A 64 -16.15 15.34 4.78
CA GLY A 64 -15.32 15.98 5.80
C GLY A 64 -15.64 15.55 7.24
N LYS A 65 -16.35 14.42 7.42
CA LYS A 65 -16.81 13.92 8.73
C LYS A 65 -15.76 13.04 9.44
N ILE A 66 -14.63 12.74 8.80
CA ILE A 66 -13.53 11.98 9.40
C ILE A 66 -12.83 12.82 10.46
N LYS A 67 -13.17 12.58 11.72
CA LYS A 67 -12.46 13.08 12.90
C LYS A 67 -11.42 12.06 13.38
N SER A 68 -10.49 12.49 14.24
CA SER A 68 -9.40 11.66 14.75
C SER A 68 -9.85 10.38 15.45
N ASN A 69 -10.87 10.45 16.31
CA ASN A 69 -11.36 9.28 17.02
C ASN A 69 -12.00 8.27 16.06
N LEU A 70 -12.85 8.75 15.14
CA LEU A 70 -13.48 7.90 14.14
C LEU A 70 -12.45 7.26 13.21
N ARG A 71 -11.45 8.03 12.77
CA ARG A 71 -10.34 7.53 11.96
C ARG A 71 -9.58 6.41 12.67
N ASN A 72 -9.19 6.62 13.92
CA ASN A 72 -8.46 5.62 14.70
C ASN A 72 -9.30 4.36 14.93
N LEU A 73 -10.61 4.52 15.22
CA LEU A 73 -11.54 3.41 15.35
C LEU A 73 -11.62 2.60 14.04
N MET A 74 -11.79 3.28 12.90
CA MET A 74 -11.83 2.62 11.60
C MET A 74 -10.52 1.88 11.28
N TYR A 75 -9.36 2.48 11.57
CA TYR A 75 -8.07 1.81 11.40
C TYR A 75 -7.97 0.56 12.27
N LEU A 76 -8.37 0.64 13.55
CA LEU A 76 -8.40 -0.51 14.44
C LEU A 76 -9.33 -1.61 13.92
N SER A 77 -10.54 -1.26 13.48
CA SER A 77 -11.49 -2.19 12.88
C SER A 77 -10.91 -2.85 11.62
N ILE A 78 -10.20 -2.12 10.76
CA ILE A 78 -9.58 -2.68 9.55
C ILE A 78 -8.48 -3.68 9.92
N VAL A 79 -7.63 -3.35 10.89
CA VAL A 79 -6.56 -4.24 11.37
C VAL A 79 -7.15 -5.53 11.96
N ILE A 80 -8.17 -5.43 12.81
CA ILE A 80 -8.78 -6.59 13.46
C ILE A 80 -9.55 -7.43 12.44
N ILE A 81 -10.47 -6.84 11.68
CA ILE A 81 -11.37 -7.57 10.79
C ILE A 81 -10.61 -8.10 9.57
N PHE A 82 -9.90 -7.22 8.85
CA PHE A 82 -9.26 -7.59 7.58
C PHE A 82 -7.82 -8.10 7.75
N GLY A 83 -7.21 -7.93 8.91
CA GLY A 83 -5.89 -8.47 9.23
C GLY A 83 -6.02 -9.78 10.01
N VAL A 84 -6.52 -9.70 11.24
CA VAL A 84 -6.55 -10.85 12.18
C VAL A 84 -7.63 -11.87 11.83
N ILE A 85 -8.89 -11.45 11.70
CA ILE A 85 -10.03 -12.38 11.52
C ILE A 85 -10.03 -12.97 10.10
N LEU A 86 -9.98 -12.10 9.08
CA LEU A 86 -10.11 -12.51 7.68
C LEU A 86 -8.76 -12.86 7.02
N GLY A 87 -7.63 -12.58 7.68
CA GLY A 87 -6.29 -12.81 7.16
C GLY A 87 -5.82 -11.71 6.22
N ALA A 88 -4.50 -11.53 6.10
CA ALA A 88 -3.90 -10.43 5.35
C ALA A 88 -4.16 -10.49 3.83
N ASP A 89 -4.26 -11.69 3.25
CA ASP A 89 -4.34 -11.91 1.81
C ASP A 89 -5.76 -11.88 1.23
N PRO A 90 -5.96 -11.34 0.02
CA PRO A 90 -4.97 -10.60 -0.79
C PRO A 90 -4.75 -9.18 -0.25
N GLY A 91 -3.50 -8.75 -0.19
CA GLY A 91 -3.11 -7.37 0.15
C GLY A 91 -2.48 -6.64 -1.04
N PRO A 92 -2.50 -5.29 -1.08
CA PRO A 92 -1.96 -4.53 -2.21
C PRO A 92 -0.47 -4.78 -2.50
N MET A 93 0.31 -5.00 -1.45
CA MET A 93 1.72 -5.35 -1.59
C MET A 93 1.89 -6.72 -2.22
N GLY A 94 1.21 -7.74 -1.69
CA GLY A 94 1.30 -9.12 -2.16
C GLY A 94 0.89 -9.25 -3.63
N THR A 95 -0.19 -8.59 -4.06
CA THR A 95 -0.63 -8.66 -5.46
C THR A 95 0.42 -8.19 -6.46
N LEU A 96 1.23 -7.17 -6.12
CA LEU A 96 2.33 -6.74 -6.97
C LEU A 96 3.60 -7.60 -6.80
N LYS A 97 4.00 -7.86 -5.56
CA LYS A 97 5.18 -8.66 -5.20
C LYS A 97 5.10 -10.07 -5.80
N ASP A 98 3.99 -10.76 -5.55
CA ASP A 98 3.77 -12.13 -6.01
C ASP A 98 3.68 -12.19 -7.54
N THR A 99 3.14 -11.16 -8.19
CA THR A 99 3.13 -11.08 -9.67
C THR A 99 4.56 -11.02 -10.22
N ILE A 100 5.45 -10.23 -9.60
CA ILE A 100 6.86 -10.11 -10.01
C ILE A 100 7.61 -11.42 -9.73
N VAL A 101 7.44 -11.99 -8.54
CA VAL A 101 8.13 -13.22 -8.14
C VAL A 101 7.68 -14.40 -8.99
N LEU A 102 6.37 -14.64 -9.15
CA LEU A 102 5.87 -15.76 -9.96
C LEU A 102 6.29 -15.64 -11.43
N PHE A 103 6.30 -14.42 -11.97
CA PHE A 103 6.81 -14.19 -13.31
C PHE A 103 8.33 -14.40 -13.40
N GLY A 104 9.09 -13.98 -12.40
CA GLY A 104 10.53 -14.22 -12.30
C GLY A 104 10.88 -15.70 -12.24
N GLN A 105 10.22 -16.44 -11.35
CA GLN A 105 10.51 -17.83 -11.05
C GLN A 105 9.95 -18.83 -12.07
N TYR A 106 8.69 -18.66 -12.46
CA TYR A 106 7.95 -19.66 -13.24
C TYR A 106 7.51 -19.16 -14.61
N LYS A 107 7.72 -17.87 -14.93
CA LYS A 107 7.17 -17.19 -16.11
C LYS A 107 5.64 -17.30 -16.20
N VAL A 108 4.97 -17.39 -15.05
CA VAL A 108 3.51 -17.52 -14.95
C VAL A 108 2.90 -16.29 -14.29
N PHE A 109 1.75 -15.89 -14.83
CA PHE A 109 0.85 -14.95 -14.18
C PHE A 109 -0.28 -15.73 -13.50
N PHE A 110 -0.39 -15.63 -12.16
CA PHE A 110 -1.53 -16.19 -11.43
C PHE A 110 -2.74 -15.24 -11.56
N PRO A 111 -3.79 -15.60 -12.34
CA PRO A 111 -4.81 -14.64 -12.76
C PRO A 111 -5.53 -13.93 -11.60
N PRO A 112 -5.92 -14.59 -10.50
CA PRO A 112 -6.57 -13.89 -9.39
C PRO A 112 -5.73 -12.78 -8.76
N ARG A 113 -4.40 -12.94 -8.69
CA ARG A 113 -3.49 -11.92 -8.15
C ARG A 113 -3.35 -10.74 -9.10
N VAL A 114 -3.25 -10.99 -10.40
CA VAL A 114 -3.20 -9.96 -11.44
C VAL A 114 -4.50 -9.16 -11.50
N ILE A 115 -5.65 -9.83 -11.45
CA ILE A 115 -6.96 -9.17 -11.39
C ILE A 115 -7.06 -8.29 -10.15
N ALA A 116 -6.66 -8.79 -8.99
CA ALA A 116 -6.66 -8.00 -7.75
C ALA A 116 -5.70 -6.80 -7.84
N LEU A 117 -4.52 -6.95 -8.43
CA LEU A 117 -3.59 -5.85 -8.69
C LEU A 117 -4.24 -4.78 -9.57
N VAL A 118 -4.84 -5.17 -10.71
CA VAL A 118 -5.51 -4.25 -11.64
C VAL A 118 -6.64 -3.50 -10.93
N ILE A 119 -7.50 -4.19 -10.17
CA ILE A 119 -8.59 -3.56 -9.41
C ILE A 119 -8.03 -2.54 -8.41
N MET A 120 -6.97 -2.87 -7.68
CA MET A 120 -6.37 -1.96 -6.70
C MET A 120 -5.70 -0.75 -7.37
N LEU A 121 -5.04 -0.93 -8.52
CA LEU A 121 -4.48 0.18 -9.30
C LEU A 121 -5.57 1.07 -9.89
N LEU A 122 -6.67 0.50 -10.40
CA LEU A 122 -7.86 1.26 -10.82
C LEU A 122 -8.46 2.04 -9.65
N GLY A 123 -8.50 1.44 -8.46
CA GLY A 123 -8.88 2.14 -7.23
C GLY A 123 -7.98 3.35 -6.93
N ILE A 124 -6.70 3.28 -7.28
CA ILE A 124 -5.79 4.44 -7.18
C ILE A 124 -6.09 5.52 -8.22
N VAL A 125 -6.44 5.12 -9.43
CA VAL A 125 -6.92 6.07 -10.46
C VAL A 125 -8.21 6.74 -10.00
N ILE A 126 -9.13 6.03 -9.34
CA ILE A 126 -10.37 6.63 -8.85
C ILE A 126 -10.09 7.56 -7.66
N ALA A 127 -9.39 7.08 -6.63
CA ALA A 127 -9.31 7.73 -5.33
C ALA A 127 -7.87 7.78 -4.76
N ASN A 128 -6.86 8.10 -5.58
CA ASN A 128 -5.44 8.17 -5.18
C ASN A 128 -5.04 7.00 -4.26
N LYS A 129 -4.13 7.18 -3.30
CA LYS A 129 -3.78 6.11 -2.35
C LYS A 129 -4.79 5.91 -1.21
N PHE A 130 -6.07 6.18 -1.44
CA PHE A 130 -7.14 5.97 -0.46
C PHE A 130 -7.17 4.52 0.06
N ILE A 131 -7.02 3.54 -0.82
CA ILE A 131 -6.97 2.11 -0.44
C ILE A 131 -5.83 1.85 0.55
N CYS A 132 -4.66 2.48 0.36
CA CYS A 132 -3.55 2.33 1.28
C CYS A 132 -3.88 2.86 2.69
N SER A 133 -4.76 3.86 2.81
CA SER A 133 -5.19 4.38 4.12
C SER A 133 -6.40 3.69 4.71
N TRP A 134 -7.32 3.15 3.91
CA TRP A 134 -8.62 2.69 4.40
C TRP A 134 -8.93 1.23 4.07
N GLY A 135 -8.00 0.53 3.42
CA GLY A 135 -8.15 -0.88 3.07
C GLY A 135 -6.91 -1.75 3.28
N CYS A 136 -5.71 -1.17 3.26
CA CYS A 136 -4.47 -1.89 3.52
C CYS A 136 -4.21 -2.03 5.02
N GLN A 137 -4.16 -3.27 5.52
CA GLN A 137 -4.06 -3.61 6.93
C GLN A 137 -2.73 -3.16 7.56
N VAL A 138 -1.61 -3.40 6.88
CA VAL A 138 -0.28 -2.92 7.34
C VAL A 138 -0.23 -1.40 7.32
N GLY A 139 -0.79 -0.78 6.27
CA GLY A 139 -0.84 0.67 6.15
C GLY A 139 -1.63 1.31 7.28
N THR A 140 -2.83 0.80 7.57
CA THR A 140 -3.67 1.26 8.69
C THR A 140 -3.02 0.99 10.04
N LEU A 141 -2.34 -0.15 10.20
CA LEU A 141 -1.62 -0.47 11.44
C LEU A 141 -0.50 0.52 11.72
N GLN A 142 0.35 0.83 10.73
CA GLN A 142 1.43 1.79 10.88
C GLN A 142 0.91 3.21 11.15
N ASP A 143 -0.18 3.62 10.49
CA ASP A 143 -0.82 4.91 10.73
C ASP A 143 -1.43 4.99 12.13
N LEU A 144 -2.08 3.92 12.58
CA LEU A 144 -2.64 3.81 13.92
C LEU A 144 -1.53 3.94 14.98
N ILE A 145 -0.44 3.17 14.85
CA ILE A 145 0.72 3.24 15.75
C ILE A 145 1.31 4.65 15.78
N PHE A 146 1.50 5.27 14.62
CA PHE A 146 1.97 6.66 14.54
C PHE A 146 1.07 7.64 15.29
N ARG A 147 -0.24 7.39 15.35
CA ARG A 147 -1.21 8.23 16.06
C ARG A 147 -1.35 7.91 17.54
N LEU A 148 -0.87 6.74 18.02
CA LEU A 148 -0.81 6.44 19.45
C LEU A 148 0.19 7.35 20.17
N ASN A 149 1.26 7.78 19.47
CA ASN A 149 2.21 8.76 19.95
C ASN A 149 1.66 10.21 19.88
N ARG A 150 0.37 10.43 20.12
CA ARG A 150 -0.26 11.76 20.13
C ARG A 150 -1.17 11.94 21.35
N ASN A 151 -1.14 13.14 21.94
CA ASN A 151 -2.01 13.50 23.06
C ASN A 151 -3.43 13.87 22.58
N LYS A 152 -4.31 14.24 23.53
CA LYS A 152 -5.69 14.68 23.23
C LYS A 152 -5.78 15.86 22.25
N ASN A 153 -4.77 16.72 22.23
CA ASN A 153 -4.66 17.87 21.32
C ASN A 153 -4.00 17.51 19.98
N GLN A 154 -3.81 16.21 19.70
CA GLN A 154 -3.14 15.69 18.50
C GLN A 154 -1.68 16.13 18.35
N LEU A 155 -1.05 16.59 19.43
CA LEU A 155 0.36 16.92 19.46
C LEU A 155 1.18 15.66 19.77
N PRO A 156 2.36 15.50 19.14
CA PRO A 156 3.22 14.36 19.38
C PRO A 156 3.69 14.32 20.85
N ILE A 157 3.59 13.16 21.51
CA ILE A 157 4.11 12.97 22.88
C ILE A 157 5.64 12.88 22.81
N ILE A 158 6.14 12.11 21.86
CA ILE A 158 7.55 11.98 21.52
C ILE A 158 7.77 12.54 20.11
N LYS A 159 8.93 13.18 19.88
CA LYS A 159 9.26 13.84 18.60
C LYS A 159 9.03 12.92 17.40
N GLN A 160 8.18 13.37 16.49
CA GLN A 160 7.88 12.69 15.22
C GLN A 160 8.69 13.33 14.09
N TYR A 161 9.18 12.51 13.17
CA TYR A 161 10.00 12.93 12.04
C TYR A 161 9.23 12.79 10.74
N ARG A 162 9.35 13.80 9.88
CA ARG A 162 8.85 13.76 8.50
C ARG A 162 9.97 13.33 7.60
N LEU A 163 9.84 12.14 7.01
CA LEU A 163 10.83 11.67 6.05
C LEU A 163 10.77 12.55 4.79
N SER A 164 11.93 13.04 4.35
CA SER A 164 12.02 13.80 3.10
C SER A 164 11.55 12.94 1.93
N PHE A 165 10.82 13.55 1.00
CA PHE A 165 10.32 12.84 -0.18
C PHE A 165 11.46 12.29 -1.03
N LEU A 166 12.56 13.04 -1.16
CA LEU A 166 13.73 12.59 -1.92
C LEU A 166 14.33 11.32 -1.30
N VAL A 167 14.54 11.30 0.01
CA VAL A 167 15.14 10.16 0.73
C VAL A 167 14.23 8.94 0.66
N SER A 168 12.96 9.10 1.03
CA SER A 168 11.98 8.00 1.00
C SER A 168 11.82 7.42 -0.40
N ASN A 169 11.60 8.26 -1.41
CA ASN A 169 11.37 7.78 -2.76
C ASN A 169 12.61 7.16 -3.39
N SER A 170 13.81 7.68 -3.11
CA SER A 170 15.07 7.09 -3.58
C SER A 170 15.29 5.70 -2.97
N ALA A 171 15.13 5.57 -1.64
CA ALA A 171 15.23 4.27 -0.98
C ALA A 171 14.22 3.26 -1.54
N ARG A 172 12.98 3.70 -1.78
CA ARG A 172 11.91 2.86 -2.34
C ARG A 172 12.17 2.43 -3.79
N ILE A 173 12.71 3.32 -4.62
CA ILE A 173 13.09 3.00 -6.01
C ILE A 173 14.25 2.01 -6.02
N ILE A 174 15.30 2.28 -5.24
CA ILE A 174 16.48 1.39 -5.13
C ILE A 174 16.03 0.00 -4.66
N PHE A 175 15.22 -0.06 -3.60
CA PHE A 175 14.70 -1.32 -3.10
C PHE A 175 13.87 -2.07 -4.15
N PHE A 176 12.98 -1.37 -4.87
CA PHE A 176 12.16 -1.98 -5.92
C PHE A 176 13.00 -2.55 -7.06
N ILE A 177 14.03 -1.83 -7.51
CA ILE A 177 14.96 -2.28 -8.55
C ILE A 177 15.72 -3.51 -8.06
N VAL A 178 16.34 -3.45 -6.87
CA VAL A 178 17.11 -4.57 -6.28
C VAL A 178 16.22 -5.80 -6.11
N PHE A 179 15.01 -5.64 -5.56
CA PHE A 179 14.02 -6.71 -5.43
C PHE A 179 13.69 -7.32 -6.80
N THR A 180 13.38 -6.50 -7.80
CA THR A 180 12.99 -6.99 -9.13
C THR A 180 14.14 -7.75 -9.81
N LEU A 181 15.37 -7.23 -9.73
CA LEU A 181 16.55 -7.89 -10.29
C LEU A 181 16.81 -9.23 -9.58
N ILE A 182 16.75 -9.27 -8.25
CA ILE A 182 16.96 -10.50 -7.49
C ILE A 182 15.86 -11.54 -7.79
N ALA A 183 14.60 -11.12 -7.86
CA ALA A 183 13.48 -12.00 -8.19
C ALA A 183 13.57 -12.59 -9.61
N VAL A 184 14.07 -11.80 -10.58
CA VAL A 184 14.15 -12.22 -12.00
C VAL A 184 15.41 -13.03 -12.31
N PHE A 185 16.57 -12.64 -11.78
CA PHE A 185 17.85 -13.27 -12.11
C PHE A 185 18.24 -14.38 -11.15
N TRP A 186 17.91 -14.27 -9.87
CA TRP A 186 18.25 -15.26 -8.85
C TRP A 186 17.05 -16.09 -8.38
N VAL A 187 15.82 -15.80 -8.86
CA VAL A 187 14.61 -16.57 -8.50
C VAL A 187 14.35 -16.51 -6.98
N LEU A 188 14.84 -15.46 -6.30
CA LEU A 188 14.74 -15.30 -4.85
C LEU A 188 13.76 -14.19 -4.46
N ASP A 189 12.91 -14.48 -3.47
CA ASP A 189 11.99 -13.51 -2.87
C ASP A 189 12.60 -12.90 -1.60
N ILE A 190 13.30 -11.78 -1.74
CA ILE A 190 13.92 -11.09 -0.61
C ILE A 190 12.90 -10.41 0.32
N ILE A 191 11.63 -10.27 -0.10
CA ILE A 191 10.61 -9.64 0.73
C ILE A 191 9.92 -10.66 1.62
N GLU A 192 9.78 -11.91 1.18
CA GLU A 192 9.18 -12.99 1.95
C GLU A 192 9.63 -13.08 3.43
N PRO A 193 10.93 -12.98 3.76
CA PRO A 193 11.35 -13.12 5.15
C PRO A 193 11.13 -11.84 6.00
N ILE A 194 10.91 -10.69 5.36
CA ILE A 194 10.70 -9.38 6.02
C ILE A 194 9.29 -8.82 5.80
N ASP A 195 8.37 -9.64 5.31
CA ASP A 195 7.03 -9.22 4.94
C ASP A 195 6.21 -8.81 6.17
N PRO A 196 5.84 -7.52 6.33
CA PRO A 196 5.04 -7.08 7.47
C PRO A 196 3.62 -7.60 7.48
N PHE A 197 3.08 -8.14 6.37
CA PHE A 197 1.75 -8.76 6.35
C PHE A 197 1.73 -10.08 7.14
N LYS A 198 2.88 -10.73 7.32
CA LYS A 198 3.01 -11.96 8.13
C LYS A 198 2.74 -11.72 9.63
N ILE A 199 2.68 -10.48 10.11
CA ILE A 199 2.25 -10.21 11.50
C ILE A 199 0.84 -10.73 11.81
N PHE A 200 -0.02 -10.85 10.79
CA PHE A 200 -1.37 -11.38 10.94
C PHE A 200 -1.43 -12.92 10.92
N LYS A 201 -0.28 -13.58 10.74
CA LYS A 201 -0.09 -15.03 10.80
C LYS A 201 1.29 -15.32 11.42
N PRO A 202 1.45 -15.15 12.75
CA PRO A 202 2.77 -15.21 13.40
C PRO A 202 3.47 -16.56 13.24
N ASP A 203 2.74 -17.65 13.00
CA ASP A 203 3.29 -19.01 12.82
C ASP A 203 4.26 -19.12 11.63
N VAL A 204 4.19 -18.20 10.66
CA VAL A 204 5.08 -18.19 9.47
C VAL A 204 6.22 -17.17 9.57
N LEU A 205 6.39 -16.52 10.73
CA LEU A 205 7.35 -15.44 10.92
C LEU A 205 8.64 -15.97 11.58
N GLY A 206 9.71 -16.09 10.81
CA GLY A 206 11.04 -16.44 11.34
C GLY A 206 11.67 -15.32 12.18
N ILE A 207 12.78 -15.61 12.88
CA ILE A 207 13.49 -14.69 13.78
C ILE A 207 13.82 -13.36 13.09
N MET A 208 14.35 -13.41 11.86
CA MET A 208 14.67 -12.22 11.06
C MET A 208 13.41 -11.38 10.75
N GLY A 209 12.30 -12.04 10.45
CA GLY A 209 11.01 -11.39 10.21
C GLY A 209 10.46 -10.72 11.48
N ILE A 210 10.54 -11.40 12.63
CA ILE A 210 10.15 -10.83 13.92
C ILE A 210 10.96 -9.57 14.22
N PHE A 211 12.29 -9.63 14.07
CA PHE A 211 13.16 -8.49 14.33
C PHE A 211 12.84 -7.32 13.40
N PHE A 212 12.72 -7.58 12.09
CA PHE A 212 12.45 -6.55 11.09
C PHE A 212 11.06 -5.92 11.27
N VAL A 213 10.02 -6.73 11.43
CA VAL A 213 8.64 -6.26 11.61
C VAL A 213 8.50 -5.52 12.94
N SER A 214 9.12 -6.00 14.02
CA SER A 214 9.12 -5.25 15.29
C SER A 214 9.81 -3.89 15.12
N SER A 215 10.96 -3.86 14.45
CA SER A 215 11.70 -2.63 14.17
C SER A 215 10.88 -1.64 13.33
N ILE A 216 10.18 -2.11 12.28
CA ILE A 216 9.36 -1.23 11.42
C ILE A 216 8.13 -0.68 12.15
N LEU A 217 7.56 -1.45 13.07
CA LEU A 217 6.42 -1.03 13.88
C LEU A 217 6.84 -0.07 14.98
N ILE A 218 7.96 -0.31 15.65
CA ILE A 218 8.55 0.64 16.61
C ILE A 218 8.89 1.95 15.88
N LEU A 219 9.51 1.87 14.70
CA LEU A 219 9.80 3.05 13.88
C LEU A 219 8.52 3.80 13.49
N SER A 220 7.38 3.12 13.37
CA SER A 220 6.09 3.73 13.05
C SER A 220 5.59 4.68 14.15
N LEU A 221 6.12 4.63 15.38
CA LEU A 221 5.83 5.64 16.43
C LEU A 221 6.44 7.01 16.10
N PHE A 222 7.55 7.01 15.35
CA PHE A 222 8.35 8.20 15.06
C PHE A 222 8.18 8.68 13.62
N VAL A 223 8.05 7.75 12.68
CA VAL A 223 7.98 8.01 11.23
C VAL A 223 6.65 7.52 10.70
N TYR A 224 6.00 8.33 9.88
CA TYR A 224 4.73 7.95 9.27
C TYR A 224 4.93 6.85 8.22
N ARG A 225 4.30 5.67 8.41
CA ARG A 225 4.24 4.54 7.45
C ARG A 225 5.60 4.17 6.82
N PRO A 226 6.63 3.83 7.62
CA PRO A 226 7.99 3.62 7.13
C PRO A 226 8.07 2.50 6.08
N TRP A 227 7.29 1.42 6.22
CA TRP A 227 7.24 0.37 5.20
C TRP A 227 6.72 0.89 3.85
N CYS A 228 5.61 1.64 3.85
CA CYS A 228 4.99 2.15 2.63
C CYS A 228 5.88 3.19 1.91
N HIS A 229 6.70 3.92 2.66
CA HIS A 229 7.59 4.94 2.13
C HIS A 229 8.96 4.41 1.70
N ILE A 230 9.45 3.31 2.28
CA ILE A 230 10.84 2.84 2.07
C ILE A 230 10.90 1.51 1.30
N PHE A 231 9.99 0.57 1.56
CA PHE A 231 10.15 -0.82 1.08
C PHE A 231 8.98 -1.32 0.22
N CYS A 232 7.78 -0.75 0.37
CA CYS A 232 6.59 -1.31 -0.28
C CYS A 232 6.63 -1.13 -1.81
N PRO A 233 6.67 -2.21 -2.61
CA PRO A 233 6.66 -2.12 -4.07
C PRO A 233 5.36 -1.50 -4.57
N PHE A 234 4.22 -1.85 -3.97
CA PHE A 234 2.91 -1.26 -4.30
C PHE A 234 2.84 0.22 -3.91
N GLY A 235 3.61 0.63 -2.89
CA GLY A 235 3.81 2.03 -2.55
C GLY A 235 4.41 2.81 -3.71
N LEU A 236 5.43 2.27 -4.38
CA LEU A 236 6.04 2.91 -5.55
C LEU A 236 5.09 2.94 -6.74
N ALA A 237 4.53 1.79 -7.12
CA ALA A 237 3.59 1.70 -8.24
C ALA A 237 2.40 2.65 -8.04
N GLY A 238 1.83 2.67 -6.85
CA GLY A 238 0.74 3.57 -6.50
C GLY A 238 1.13 5.05 -6.56
N TRP A 239 2.39 5.42 -6.31
CA TRP A 239 2.84 6.83 -6.38
C TRP A 239 2.89 7.34 -7.82
N ILE A 240 3.23 6.45 -8.75
CA ILE A 240 3.23 6.73 -10.18
C ILE A 240 1.77 6.87 -10.67
N VAL A 241 0.92 5.90 -10.31
CA VAL A 241 -0.48 5.86 -10.75
C VAL A 241 -1.35 6.97 -10.15
N GLU A 242 -1.11 7.40 -8.90
CA GLU A 242 -1.93 8.44 -8.27
C GLU A 242 -1.85 9.82 -8.98
N LYS A 243 -0.88 10.06 -9.86
CA LYS A 243 -0.75 11.36 -10.55
C LYS A 243 -1.95 11.65 -11.46
N ILE A 244 -2.56 10.61 -11.99
CA ILE A 244 -3.76 10.68 -12.83
C ILE A 244 -5.07 10.48 -12.03
N SER A 245 -5.03 10.53 -10.69
CA SER A 245 -6.23 10.21 -9.88
C SER A 245 -7.40 11.18 -10.07
N ILE A 246 -8.63 10.70 -10.13
CA ILE A 246 -9.84 11.51 -10.33
C ILE A 246 -10.17 12.29 -9.06
N PHE A 247 -10.30 11.58 -7.94
CA PHE A 247 -10.46 12.18 -6.62
C PHE A 247 -9.10 12.42 -5.97
N ARG A 248 -8.96 13.61 -5.37
CA ARG A 248 -7.74 14.03 -4.68
C ARG A 248 -8.04 15.12 -3.66
N ILE A 249 -7.10 15.36 -2.75
CA ILE A 249 -7.14 16.53 -1.86
C ILE A 249 -6.94 17.80 -2.69
N LYS A 250 -7.91 18.71 -2.58
CA LYS A 250 -7.94 20.04 -3.20
C LYS A 250 -8.01 21.15 -2.15
N VAL A 251 -7.56 22.34 -2.53
CA VAL A 251 -7.59 23.55 -1.72
C VAL A 251 -8.40 24.60 -2.46
N ASP A 252 -9.43 25.11 -1.79
CA ASP A 252 -10.18 26.30 -2.17
C ASP A 252 -9.39 27.52 -1.67
N TYR A 253 -8.74 28.24 -2.59
CA TYR A 253 -7.89 29.36 -2.21
C TYR A 253 -8.68 30.61 -1.81
N ASP A 254 -9.97 30.70 -2.11
CA ASP A 254 -10.79 31.84 -1.67
C ASP A 254 -11.10 31.72 -0.18
N LYS A 255 -11.34 30.49 0.30
CA LYS A 255 -11.52 30.19 1.73
C LYS A 255 -10.20 30.04 2.51
N CYS A 256 -9.09 29.84 1.82
CA CYS A 256 -7.81 29.58 2.46
C CYS A 256 -7.19 30.88 3.02
N ILE A 257 -7.00 30.91 4.34
CA ILE A 257 -6.34 32.01 5.06
C ILE A 257 -4.83 31.82 5.27
N ALA A 258 -4.20 30.88 4.54
CA ALA A 258 -2.76 30.61 4.58
C ALA A 258 -2.17 30.40 6.00
N CYS A 259 -2.90 29.75 6.91
CA CYS A 259 -2.45 29.55 8.30
C CYS A 259 -1.50 28.36 8.53
N GLY A 260 -1.27 27.51 7.52
CA GLY A 260 -0.38 26.35 7.61
C GLY A 260 -0.82 25.19 8.51
N LYS A 261 -2.00 25.26 9.16
CA LYS A 261 -2.49 24.20 10.08
C LYS A 261 -2.60 22.84 9.40
N CYS A 262 -3.06 22.79 8.16
CA CYS A 262 -3.15 21.55 7.39
C CYS A 262 -1.79 20.92 7.08
N GLU A 263 -0.77 21.73 6.80
CA GLU A 263 0.60 21.26 6.59
C GLU A 263 1.20 20.72 7.89
N LYS A 264 0.91 21.35 9.04
CA LYS A 264 1.31 20.85 10.37
C LYS A 264 0.57 19.56 10.76
N ALA A 265 -0.72 19.45 10.45
CA ALA A 265 -1.52 18.26 10.76
C ALA A 265 -1.20 17.06 9.86
N CYS A 266 -0.74 17.30 8.62
CA CYS A 266 -0.37 16.24 7.70
C CYS A 266 0.79 15.41 8.28
N PRO A 267 0.66 14.07 8.34
CA PRO A 267 1.73 13.22 8.85
C PRO A 267 2.89 13.04 7.86
N SER A 268 2.68 13.38 6.58
CA SER A 268 3.72 13.40 5.54
C SER A 268 3.99 14.83 5.04
N SER A 269 5.03 15.00 4.23
CA SER A 269 5.41 16.29 3.62
C SER A 269 4.51 16.72 2.46
N VAL A 270 3.53 15.90 2.06
CA VAL A 270 2.74 16.12 0.84
C VAL A 270 1.88 17.37 0.86
N MET A 271 1.35 17.76 2.03
CA MET A 271 0.40 18.87 2.10
C MET A 271 1.06 20.21 1.75
N GLY A 272 2.32 20.41 2.11
CA GLY A 272 3.09 21.59 1.70
C GLY A 272 3.20 21.70 0.18
N ALA A 273 3.52 20.58 -0.47
CA ALA A 273 3.58 20.50 -1.93
C ALA A 273 2.21 20.67 -2.60
N ILE A 274 1.11 20.25 -1.94
CA ILE A 274 -0.26 20.49 -2.43
C ILE A 274 -0.63 21.97 -2.32
N LEU A 275 -0.34 22.64 -1.20
CA LEU A 275 -0.65 24.06 -0.99
C LEU A 275 0.07 24.97 -1.99
N ARG A 276 1.34 24.67 -2.26
CA ARG A 276 2.20 25.46 -3.16
C ARG A 276 2.11 25.00 -4.62
N ARG A 277 1.46 23.86 -4.86
CA ARG A 277 1.38 23.18 -6.16
C ARG A 277 2.77 22.95 -6.77
N ASP A 278 3.63 22.29 -6.01
CA ASP A 278 4.97 21.93 -6.45
C ASP A 278 4.92 21.00 -7.67
N LYS A 279 5.99 21.03 -8.48
CA LYS A 279 6.14 20.15 -9.65
C LYS A 279 6.06 18.68 -9.27
N VAL A 280 6.66 18.32 -8.14
CA VAL A 280 6.71 16.95 -7.63
C VAL A 280 5.92 16.89 -6.33
N ILE A 281 4.76 16.25 -6.39
CA ILE A 281 3.90 16.07 -5.22
C ILE A 281 4.21 14.70 -4.60
N PRO A 282 4.63 14.64 -3.32
CA PRO A 282 4.85 13.40 -2.58
C PRO A 282 3.59 12.52 -2.45
N ASP A 283 3.73 11.38 -1.78
CA ASP A 283 2.63 10.46 -1.52
C ASP A 283 1.53 11.07 -0.65
N CYS A 284 0.29 11.10 -1.17
CA CYS A 284 -0.90 11.44 -0.40
C CYS A 284 -1.75 10.20 -0.17
N PHE A 285 -1.94 9.80 1.09
CA PHE A 285 -2.74 8.63 1.46
C PHE A 285 -4.22 8.92 1.69
N SER A 286 -4.66 10.19 1.57
CA SER A 286 -6.05 10.59 1.81
C SER A 286 -6.59 10.19 3.19
N CYS A 287 -5.77 10.36 4.24
CA CYS A 287 -6.16 10.08 5.63
C CYS A 287 -7.09 11.15 6.25
N GLY A 288 -7.32 12.27 5.55
CA GLY A 288 -8.24 13.33 5.97
C GLY A 288 -7.76 14.25 7.09
N SER A 289 -6.54 14.08 7.63
CA SER A 289 -6.03 14.94 8.71
C SER A 289 -5.96 16.43 8.33
N CYS A 290 -5.66 16.73 7.06
CA CYS A 290 -5.67 18.11 6.57
C CYS A 290 -7.09 18.71 6.53
N ILE A 291 -8.10 17.93 6.12
CA ILE A 291 -9.51 18.34 6.08
C ILE A 291 -10.00 18.66 7.50
N GLU A 292 -9.78 17.74 8.44
CA GLU A 292 -10.17 17.89 9.85
C GLU A 292 -9.54 19.12 10.52
N SER A 293 -8.27 19.42 10.20
CA SER A 293 -7.52 20.51 10.84
C SER A 293 -7.81 21.91 10.28
N CYS A 294 -8.52 22.02 9.16
CA CYS A 294 -8.69 23.29 8.46
C CYS A 294 -9.78 24.13 9.13
N PRO A 295 -9.46 25.31 9.70
CA PRO A 295 -10.44 26.12 10.43
C PRO A 295 -11.49 26.77 9.52
N THR A 296 -11.21 26.94 8.23
CA THR A 296 -12.11 27.61 7.27
C THR A 296 -12.78 26.63 6.30
N GLY A 297 -12.58 25.32 6.47
CA GLY A 297 -13.13 24.31 5.56
C GLY A 297 -12.61 24.42 4.12
N ALA A 298 -11.43 25.01 3.90
CA ALA A 298 -10.85 25.23 2.58
C ALA A 298 -10.31 23.95 1.91
N ILE A 299 -10.25 22.82 2.62
CA ILE A 299 -9.67 21.58 2.10
C ILE A 299 -10.77 20.55 1.91
N SER A 300 -10.82 19.95 0.72
CA SER A 300 -11.82 18.94 0.37
C SER A 300 -11.19 17.75 -0.35
N PHE A 301 -11.88 16.61 -0.29
CA PHE A 301 -11.59 15.46 -1.15
C PHE A 301 -12.60 15.45 -2.30
N SER A 302 -12.18 15.92 -3.47
CA SER A 302 -13.07 16.23 -4.59
C SER A 302 -12.46 15.88 -5.95
N ILE A 303 -13.30 15.92 -6.99
CA ILE A 303 -12.92 15.61 -8.36
C ILE A 303 -12.18 16.81 -8.97
N GLY A 304 -11.18 16.53 -9.80
CA GLY A 304 -10.61 17.48 -10.73
C GLY A 304 -9.15 17.82 -10.46
N LYS A 305 -8.61 18.76 -11.25
CA LYS A 305 -7.23 19.22 -11.12
C LYS A 305 -7.08 20.09 -9.86
N ARG A 306 -5.88 20.09 -9.26
CA ARG A 306 -5.52 21.07 -8.22
C ARG A 306 -5.46 22.45 -8.86
N ASP A 307 -5.81 23.48 -8.13
CA ASP A 307 -5.78 24.88 -8.58
C ASP A 307 -4.44 25.53 -8.21
N TYR A 308 -4.03 26.59 -8.91
CA TYR A 308 -2.80 27.32 -8.57
C TYR A 308 -3.10 28.29 -7.43
N PRO A 309 -2.20 28.42 -6.43
CA PRO A 309 -2.37 29.42 -5.41
C PRO A 309 -2.24 30.83 -6.02
N PRO A 310 -3.03 31.82 -5.55
CA PRO A 310 -2.78 33.22 -5.84
C PRO A 310 -1.33 33.61 -5.55
N LYS A 311 -0.77 34.50 -6.37
CA LYS A 311 0.61 34.98 -6.21
C LYS A 311 0.83 35.52 -4.79
N GLY A 312 1.91 35.11 -4.16
CA GLY A 312 2.32 35.57 -2.83
C GLY A 312 1.52 35.03 -1.63
N LYS A 313 0.52 34.16 -1.86
CA LYS A 313 -0.38 33.69 -0.79
C LYS A 313 0.34 32.92 0.32
N PHE A 314 1.48 32.30 0.02
CA PHE A 314 2.22 31.44 0.94
C PHE A 314 3.64 31.94 1.25
N ASP A 315 4.01 33.17 0.84
CA ASP A 315 5.38 33.68 0.99
C ASP A 315 5.80 33.84 2.46
N LYS A 316 4.82 34.06 3.36
CA LYS A 316 5.02 34.19 4.81
C LYS A 316 5.14 32.86 5.56
N LEU A 317 5.04 31.73 4.86
CA LEU A 317 5.07 30.38 5.45
C LEU A 317 6.41 29.65 5.24
N ASN A 318 7.42 30.35 4.72
CA ASN A 318 8.78 29.83 4.56
C ASN A 318 9.65 30.15 5.78
#